data_AF-A5E1L0-F1
#
_entry.id   AF-A5E1L0-F1
#
_cell.length_a   1.000
_cell.length_b   1.000
_cell.length_c   1.000
_cell.angle_alpha   90.00
_cell.angle_beta   90.00
_cell.angle_gamma   90.00
#
_symmetry.space_group_name_H-M   'P 1'
#
loop_
_entity.id
_entity.type
_entity.pdbx_description
1 polymer ?
#
loop_
_entity_poly.entity_id
_entity_poly.type
_entity_poly.pdbx_seq_one_letter_code
_entity_poly.pdbx_strand_id
1 'polypeptide(L)'
;MNHANTSFYERARLYLVACSFYPLIFFISIPFSQILVQYGPIIARQWFVMFLEKYIVRGWIFVWFTLLYFANIGNFNGGLSKVNVFDPIVLKSIKIYIVNMIWIVFLLEWFFGSPIFERISVWKGAHCTDSRFAREYACENGGGEWISPFDPSSHYTILISSSLLIRRLVLPLFPELLLAAKYRNQKNKTLQQLGTLEEGFGEDTRVSIGASNNLDSEARAVESDLEDNVTGTVPSSRIFNSKTLNVYQKIVTNVSFLFLLLWLILFCITSFFFHTIPEKILGLICGLLVPVIAGLDDIKVISVF
;
A
#
# COMPACT_ATOMS: atom_id res chain seq x y z
N MET A 1 5.22 -26.07 -14.55
CA MET A 1 5.25 -24.59 -14.40
C MET A 1 5.95 -24.25 -13.11
N ASN A 2 7.02 -23.45 -13.15
CA ASN A 2 7.83 -23.12 -11.97
C ASN A 2 7.04 -22.24 -10.98
N HIS A 3 7.22 -22.47 -9.68
CA HIS A 3 6.53 -21.78 -8.57
C HIS A 3 6.71 -20.24 -8.59
N ALA A 4 7.73 -19.74 -9.31
CA ALA A 4 7.95 -18.31 -9.52
C ALA A 4 6.91 -17.65 -10.45
N ASN A 5 6.44 -18.37 -11.48
CA ASN A 5 5.50 -17.82 -12.45
C ASN A 5 4.11 -17.64 -11.83
N THR A 6 3.65 -18.62 -11.05
CA THR A 6 2.34 -18.55 -10.37
C THR A 6 2.26 -17.40 -9.38
N SER A 7 3.34 -17.13 -8.64
CA SER A 7 3.44 -15.96 -7.73
C SER A 7 3.32 -14.64 -8.48
N PHE A 8 3.88 -14.52 -9.69
CA PHE A 8 3.81 -13.30 -10.48
C PHE A 8 2.40 -12.99 -10.98
N TYR A 9 1.69 -13.96 -11.54
CA TYR A 9 0.30 -13.78 -12.01
C TYR A 9 -0.66 -13.37 -10.90
N GLU A 10 -0.55 -13.97 -9.72
CA GLU A 10 -1.38 -13.60 -8.57
C GLU A 10 -1.13 -12.14 -8.13
N ARG A 11 0.13 -11.67 -8.16
CA ARG A 11 0.45 -10.26 -7.87
C ARG A 11 -0.18 -9.30 -8.88
N ALA A 12 -0.08 -9.60 -10.17
CA ALA A 12 -0.69 -8.78 -11.22
C ALA A 12 -2.22 -8.75 -11.09
N ARG A 13 -2.85 -9.90 -10.82
CA ARG A 13 -4.29 -10.01 -10.60
C ARG A 13 -4.76 -9.19 -9.39
N LEU A 14 -4.09 -9.31 -8.24
CA LEU A 14 -4.41 -8.53 -7.05
C LEU A 14 -4.26 -7.02 -7.30
N TYR A 15 -3.26 -6.63 -8.08
CA TYR A 15 -3.06 -5.23 -8.45
C TYR A 15 -4.16 -4.70 -9.37
N LEU A 16 -4.57 -5.46 -10.39
CA LEU A 16 -5.68 -5.08 -11.27
C LEU A 16 -7.01 -4.97 -10.51
N VAL A 17 -7.25 -5.88 -9.56
CA VAL A 17 -8.38 -5.78 -8.64
C VAL A 17 -8.27 -4.49 -7.80
N ALA A 18 -7.09 -4.14 -7.31
CA ALA A 18 -6.87 -2.89 -6.59
C ALA A 18 -7.16 -1.65 -7.45
N CYS A 19 -6.82 -1.67 -8.74
CA CYS A 19 -7.12 -0.60 -9.70
C CYS A 19 -8.62 -0.43 -9.95
N SER A 20 -9.42 -1.50 -9.92
CA SER A 20 -10.87 -1.43 -10.16
C SER A 20 -11.67 -0.88 -8.98
N PHE A 21 -11.13 -0.91 -7.75
CA PHE A 21 -11.82 -0.39 -6.56
C PHE A 21 -12.21 1.09 -6.67
N TYR A 22 -11.32 1.96 -7.18
CA TYR A 22 -11.60 3.40 -7.26
C TYR A 22 -12.69 3.75 -8.29
N PRO A 23 -12.65 3.25 -9.53
CA PRO A 23 -13.76 3.36 -10.46
C PRO A 23 -15.07 2.83 -9.89
N LEU A 24 -15.05 1.66 -9.24
CA LEU A 24 -16.25 1.06 -8.66
C LEU A 24 -16.90 1.97 -7.61
N ILE A 25 -16.11 2.49 -6.66
CA ILE A 25 -16.59 3.43 -5.65
C ILE A 25 -17.12 4.70 -6.32
N PHE A 26 -16.41 5.23 -7.32
CA PHE A 26 -16.86 6.38 -8.10
C PHE A 26 -18.25 6.12 -8.73
N PHE A 27 -18.44 5.01 -9.45
CA PHE A 27 -19.72 4.69 -10.07
C PHE A 27 -20.84 4.49 -9.05
N ILE A 28 -20.56 3.79 -7.93
CA ILE A 28 -21.51 3.63 -6.83
C ILE A 28 -21.89 4.98 -6.22
N SER A 29 -20.95 5.92 -6.14
CA SER A 29 -21.18 7.24 -5.54
C SER A 29 -22.02 8.19 -6.40
N ILE A 30 -22.14 7.98 -7.72
CA ILE A 30 -22.87 8.88 -8.64
C ILE A 30 -24.29 9.20 -8.16
N PRO A 31 -25.19 8.22 -7.93
CA PRO A 31 -26.57 8.51 -7.53
C PRO A 31 -26.64 9.26 -6.19
N PHE A 32 -25.77 8.91 -5.25
CA PHE A 32 -25.72 9.55 -3.94
C PHE A 32 -25.13 10.96 -4.00
N SER A 33 -24.15 11.21 -4.87
CA SER A 33 -23.46 12.49 -4.95
C SER A 33 -24.40 13.65 -5.30
N GLN A 34 -25.43 13.40 -6.11
CA GLN A 34 -26.43 14.41 -6.46
C GLN A 34 -27.27 14.84 -5.24
N ILE A 35 -27.51 13.93 -4.31
CA ILE A 35 -28.30 14.19 -3.10
C ILE A 35 -27.41 14.74 -1.98
N LEU A 36 -26.18 14.23 -1.88
CA LEU A 36 -25.31 14.50 -0.73
C LEU A 36 -24.45 15.75 -0.88
N VAL A 37 -24.25 16.28 -2.09
CA VAL A 37 -23.41 17.47 -2.33
C VAL A 37 -23.87 18.69 -1.53
N GLN A 38 -25.17 18.84 -1.29
CA GLN A 38 -25.72 19.94 -0.48
C GLN A 38 -25.23 19.92 0.99
N TYR A 39 -24.83 18.74 1.49
CA TYR A 39 -24.26 18.59 2.84
C TYR A 39 -22.74 18.78 2.87
N GLY A 40 -22.09 19.03 1.73
CA GLY A 40 -20.64 19.26 1.62
C GLY A 40 -20.12 20.25 2.66
N PRO A 41 -20.70 21.45 2.82
CA PRO A 41 -20.25 22.43 3.82
C PRO A 41 -20.37 21.94 5.28
N ILE A 42 -21.36 21.10 5.59
CA ILE A 42 -21.58 20.54 6.93
C ILE A 42 -20.55 19.44 7.22
N ILE A 43 -20.29 18.57 6.23
CA ILE A 43 -19.30 17.50 6.33
C ILE A 43 -17.88 18.07 6.39
N ALA A 44 -17.58 19.12 5.63
CA ALA A 44 -16.29 19.81 5.66
C ALA A 44 -15.96 20.38 7.05
N ARG A 45 -16.97 20.76 7.85
CA ARG A 45 -16.77 21.28 9.21
C ARG A 45 -16.58 20.20 10.28
N GLN A 46 -16.75 18.92 9.93
CA GLN A 46 -16.52 17.85 10.89
C GLN A 46 -15.03 17.78 11.24
N TRP A 47 -14.71 17.76 12.53
CA TRP A 47 -13.33 17.82 13.03
C TRP A 47 -12.42 16.77 12.39
N PHE A 48 -12.94 15.56 12.18
CA PHE A 48 -12.21 14.46 11.57
C PHE A 48 -11.90 14.71 10.08
N VAL A 49 -12.87 15.25 9.33
CA VAL A 49 -12.69 15.58 7.91
C VAL A 49 -11.67 16.71 7.77
N MET A 50 -11.80 17.76 8.59
CA MET A 50 -10.82 18.86 8.64
C MET A 50 -9.42 18.35 9.00
N PHE A 51 -9.32 17.40 9.94
CA PHE A 51 -8.04 16.79 10.31
C PHE A 51 -7.41 16.03 9.13
N LEU A 52 -8.19 15.16 8.47
CA LEU A 52 -7.71 14.42 7.30
C LEU A 52 -7.29 15.35 6.17
N GLU A 53 -8.13 16.33 5.84
CA GLU A 53 -7.85 17.27 4.77
C GLU A 53 -6.60 18.11 5.07
N LYS A 54 -6.54 18.74 6.23
CA LYS A 54 -5.46 19.68 6.57
C LYS A 54 -4.13 18.97 6.80
N TYR A 55 -4.12 17.90 7.60
CA TYR A 55 -2.87 17.29 8.06
C TYR A 55 -2.48 16.06 7.25
N ILE A 56 -3.42 15.27 6.75
CA ILE A 56 -3.08 14.06 5.98
C ILE A 56 -2.94 14.38 4.50
N VAL A 57 -3.80 15.25 3.94
CA VAL A 57 -3.78 15.57 2.51
C VAL A 57 -3.01 16.82 2.16
N ARG A 58 -3.58 18.00 2.42
CA ARG A 58 -3.01 19.28 1.95
C ARG A 58 -1.59 19.51 2.47
N GLY A 59 -1.31 19.17 3.73
CA GLY A 59 0.00 19.45 4.34
C GLY A 59 1.08 18.38 4.11
N TRP A 60 0.74 17.09 4.17
CA TRP A 60 1.75 16.04 4.36
C TRP A 60 1.59 14.80 3.47
N ILE A 61 0.64 14.78 2.51
CA ILE A 61 0.41 13.57 1.71
C ILE A 61 1.67 13.12 0.97
N PHE A 62 2.43 14.05 0.40
CA PHE A 62 3.66 13.72 -0.31
C PHE A 62 4.73 13.16 0.61
N VAL A 63 4.83 13.68 1.84
CA VAL A 63 5.78 13.19 2.84
C VAL A 63 5.39 11.77 3.27
N TRP A 64 4.13 11.56 3.63
CA TRP A 64 3.63 10.24 4.02
C TRP A 64 3.73 9.23 2.89
N PHE A 65 3.32 9.60 1.68
CA PHE A 65 3.45 8.78 0.50
C PHE A 65 4.91 8.37 0.26
N THR A 66 5.83 9.34 0.28
CA THR A 66 7.26 9.07 0.05
C THR A 66 7.83 8.15 1.12
N LEU A 67 7.60 8.47 2.40
CA LEU A 67 8.09 7.65 3.52
C LEU A 67 7.55 6.21 3.44
N LEU A 68 6.25 6.04 3.23
CA LEU A 68 5.63 4.72 3.14
C LEU A 68 6.09 3.96 1.90
N TYR A 69 6.21 4.63 0.75
CA TYR A 69 6.66 3.99 -0.49
C TYR A 69 8.07 3.42 -0.35
N PHE A 70 9.03 4.23 0.12
CA PHE A 70 10.41 3.78 0.33
C PHE A 70 10.55 2.79 1.51
N ALA A 71 9.77 2.96 2.58
CA ALA A 71 9.75 1.97 3.67
C ALA A 71 9.30 0.59 3.17
N ASN A 72 8.32 0.54 2.26
CA ASN A 72 7.85 -0.69 1.64
C ASN A 72 8.84 -1.27 0.61
N ILE A 73 9.61 -0.45 -0.11
CA ILE A 73 10.74 -0.94 -0.91
C ILE A 73 11.76 -1.64 0.00
N GLY A 74 12.09 -1.04 1.15
CA GLY A 74 12.96 -1.66 2.15
C GLY A 74 12.36 -2.95 2.72
N ASN A 75 11.06 -2.97 2.99
CA ASN A 75 10.34 -4.15 3.48
C ASN A 75 10.43 -5.32 2.49
N PHE A 76 10.23 -5.04 1.20
CA PHE A 76 10.29 -6.02 0.11
C PHE A 76 11.68 -6.66 -0.03
N ASN A 77 12.75 -5.93 0.28
CA ASN A 77 14.14 -6.43 0.21
C ASN A 77 14.64 -7.06 1.52
N GLY A 78 13.75 -7.36 2.47
CA GLY A 78 14.15 -7.93 3.76
C GLY A 78 14.91 -6.95 4.65
N GLY A 79 14.56 -5.66 4.57
CA GLY A 79 15.03 -4.58 5.45
C GLY A 79 15.82 -3.48 4.73
N LEU A 80 15.80 -2.27 5.31
CA LEU A 80 16.53 -1.09 4.78
C LEU A 80 18.04 -1.32 4.62
N SER A 81 18.66 -2.08 5.52
CA SER A 81 20.10 -2.35 5.49
C SER A 81 20.55 -3.30 4.37
N LYS A 82 19.60 -4.00 3.72
CA LYS A 82 19.87 -4.96 2.64
C LYS A 82 19.46 -4.45 1.26
N VAL A 83 18.99 -3.20 1.16
CA VAL A 83 18.55 -2.63 -0.11
C VAL A 83 19.76 -2.43 -1.01
N ASN A 84 19.86 -3.26 -2.06
CA ASN A 84 20.75 -2.98 -3.17
C ASN A 84 20.04 -2.03 -4.13
N VAL A 85 20.53 -0.79 -4.24
CA VAL A 85 19.94 0.23 -5.11
C VAL A 85 19.99 -0.19 -6.59
N PHE A 86 20.94 -1.06 -6.96
CA PHE A 86 21.07 -1.59 -8.32
C PHE A 86 20.22 -2.84 -8.59
N ASP A 87 19.45 -3.31 -7.60
CA ASP A 87 18.48 -4.36 -7.85
C ASP A 87 17.46 -3.89 -8.91
N PRO A 88 17.24 -4.66 -10.00
CA PRO A 88 16.31 -4.27 -11.06
C PRO A 88 14.89 -3.94 -10.57
N ILE A 89 14.41 -4.60 -9.51
CA ILE A 89 13.10 -4.37 -8.92
C ILE A 89 13.07 -3.02 -8.18
N VAL A 90 14.15 -2.69 -7.47
CA VAL A 90 14.30 -1.41 -6.77
C VAL A 90 14.39 -0.27 -7.78
N LEU A 91 15.25 -0.38 -8.80
CA LEU A 91 15.36 0.61 -9.86
C LEU A 91 14.04 0.83 -10.59
N LYS A 92 13.31 -0.25 -10.90
CA LYS A 92 11.97 -0.16 -11.51
C LYS A 92 10.99 0.59 -10.59
N SER A 93 11.00 0.31 -9.29
CA SER A 93 10.14 0.99 -8.31
C SER A 93 10.48 2.48 -8.19
N ILE A 94 11.77 2.82 -8.13
CA ILE A 94 12.25 4.21 -8.12
C ILE A 94 11.82 4.94 -9.40
N LYS A 95 11.99 4.31 -10.58
CA LYS A 95 11.54 4.89 -11.86
C LYS A 95 10.05 5.20 -11.85
N ILE A 96 9.21 4.27 -11.39
CA ILE A 96 7.75 4.46 -11.30
C ILE A 96 7.40 5.61 -10.34
N TYR A 97 8.07 5.67 -9.19
CA TYR A 97 7.91 6.77 -8.24
C TYR A 97 8.24 8.13 -8.87
N ILE A 98 9.37 8.24 -9.56
CA ILE A 98 9.80 9.49 -10.23
C ILE A 98 8.79 9.89 -11.31
N VAL A 99 8.34 8.95 -12.15
CA VAL A 99 7.32 9.23 -13.18
C VAL A 99 6.03 9.72 -12.55
N ASN A 100 5.59 9.10 -11.44
CA ASN A 100 4.41 9.56 -10.71
C ASN A 100 4.59 10.95 -10.09
N MET A 101 5.76 11.24 -9.52
CA MET A 101 6.04 12.57 -8.96
C MET A 101 6.06 13.64 -10.04
N ILE A 102 6.70 13.37 -11.19
CA ILE A 102 6.67 14.28 -12.34
C ILE A 102 5.22 14.50 -12.79
N TRP A 103 4.42 13.45 -12.91
CA TRP A 103 3.01 13.54 -13.29
C TRP A 103 2.18 14.38 -12.31
N ILE A 104 2.31 14.16 -11.01
CA ILE A 104 1.55 14.91 -10.01
C ILE A 104 2.00 16.37 -9.99
N VAL A 105 3.31 16.64 -9.99
CA VAL A 105 3.83 18.01 -10.07
C VAL A 105 3.36 18.69 -11.34
N PHE A 106 3.37 18.00 -12.49
CA PHE A 106 2.88 18.51 -13.77
C PHE A 106 1.43 18.97 -13.69
N LEU A 107 0.56 18.19 -13.04
CA LEU A 107 -0.86 18.51 -12.93
C LEU A 107 -1.16 19.58 -11.87
N LEU A 108 -0.49 19.50 -10.70
CA LEU A 108 -0.90 20.22 -9.49
C LEU A 108 -0.02 21.42 -9.12
N GLU A 109 1.26 21.46 -9.51
CA GLU A 109 2.20 22.47 -9.01
C GLU A 109 2.97 23.22 -10.11
N TRP A 110 3.15 22.59 -11.28
CA TRP A 110 3.88 23.04 -12.48
C TRP A 110 4.75 24.31 -12.36
N PHE A 111 6.07 24.14 -12.45
CA PHE A 111 7.05 25.21 -12.25
C PHE A 111 7.10 26.33 -13.32
N PHE A 112 6.37 26.21 -14.44
CA PHE A 112 6.33 27.23 -15.50
C PHE A 112 4.95 27.88 -15.61
N GLY A 113 4.51 28.52 -14.51
CA GLY A 113 3.25 29.27 -14.43
C GLY A 113 2.18 28.54 -13.62
N SER A 114 0.92 28.72 -13.99
CA SER A 114 -0.20 28.03 -13.32
C SER A 114 -0.17 26.52 -13.55
N PRO A 115 -0.53 25.71 -12.53
CA PRO A 115 -0.81 24.28 -12.67
C PRO A 115 -1.81 23.99 -13.79
N ILE A 116 -1.76 22.80 -14.35
CA ILE A 116 -2.67 22.42 -15.44
C ILE A 116 -4.11 22.42 -14.98
N PHE A 117 -4.37 21.95 -13.75
CA PHE A 117 -5.72 21.98 -13.21
C PHE A 117 -6.25 23.40 -13.11
N GLU A 118 -5.44 24.35 -12.61
CA GLU A 118 -5.80 25.77 -12.59
C GLU A 118 -6.03 26.33 -14.00
N ARG A 119 -5.19 25.98 -14.99
CA ARG A 119 -5.40 26.40 -16.40
C ARG A 119 -6.70 25.86 -16.97
N ILE A 120 -7.06 24.62 -16.66
CA ILE A 120 -8.33 24.02 -17.09
C ILE A 120 -9.49 24.75 -16.42
N SER A 121 -9.40 25.06 -15.12
CA SER A 121 -10.42 25.83 -14.40
C SER A 121 -10.61 27.23 -15.02
N VAL A 122 -9.52 27.96 -15.27
CA VAL A 122 -9.56 29.28 -15.93
C VAL A 122 -10.15 29.19 -17.34
N TRP A 123 -9.76 28.18 -18.11
CA TRP A 123 -10.33 27.92 -19.44
C TRP A 123 -11.84 27.64 -19.39
N LYS A 124 -12.34 27.05 -18.30
CA LYS A 124 -13.77 26.84 -18.04
C LYS A 124 -14.48 28.07 -17.46
N GLY A 125 -13.78 29.18 -17.28
CA GLY A 125 -14.33 30.45 -16.82
C GLY A 125 -14.07 30.77 -15.35
N ALA A 126 -13.15 30.05 -14.68
CA ALA A 126 -12.73 30.42 -13.34
C ALA A 126 -12.01 31.77 -13.35
N HIS A 127 -12.33 32.63 -12.39
CA HIS A 127 -11.76 33.96 -12.26
C HIS A 127 -11.78 34.45 -10.81
N CYS A 128 -10.91 35.40 -10.50
CA CYS A 128 -10.93 36.12 -9.24
C CYS A 128 -11.93 37.28 -9.29
N THR A 129 -12.58 37.61 -8.17
CA THR A 129 -13.37 38.84 -8.05
C THR A 129 -12.52 40.11 -8.24
N ASP A 130 -11.24 40.05 -7.89
CA ASP A 130 -10.25 41.08 -8.21
C ASP A 130 -9.48 40.74 -9.49
N SER A 131 -9.75 41.49 -10.55
CA SER A 131 -9.12 41.33 -11.88
C SER A 131 -7.58 41.43 -11.90
N ARG A 132 -6.94 41.90 -10.83
CA ARG A 132 -5.48 41.95 -10.70
C ARG A 132 -4.85 40.56 -10.53
N PHE A 133 -5.62 39.58 -10.06
CA PHE A 133 -5.12 38.24 -9.79
C PHE A 133 -5.67 37.23 -10.80
N ALA A 134 -4.77 36.59 -11.55
CA ALA A 134 -5.09 35.51 -12.48
C ALA A 134 -4.97 34.11 -11.85
N ARG A 135 -4.54 34.03 -10.58
CA ARG A 135 -4.29 32.77 -9.86
C ARG A 135 -5.13 32.68 -8.61
N GLU A 136 -5.63 31.49 -8.32
CA GLU A 136 -6.47 31.18 -7.16
C GLU A 136 -5.77 31.55 -5.86
N TYR A 137 -4.56 31.02 -5.63
CA TYR A 137 -3.80 31.30 -4.40
C TYR A 137 -3.46 32.79 -4.23
N ALA A 138 -3.21 33.51 -5.33
CA ALA A 138 -2.94 34.94 -5.29
C ALA A 138 -4.22 35.75 -5.00
N CYS A 139 -5.36 35.31 -5.54
CA CYS A 139 -6.68 35.89 -5.30
C CYS A 139 -7.05 35.79 -3.81
N GLU A 140 -6.99 34.58 -3.25
CA GLU A 140 -7.34 34.33 -1.85
C GLU A 140 -6.41 35.10 -0.89
N ASN A 141 -5.10 35.09 -1.14
CA ASN A 141 -4.14 35.86 -0.34
C ASN A 141 -4.33 37.38 -0.48
N GLY A 142 -4.87 37.84 -1.62
CA GLY A 142 -5.25 39.23 -1.85
C GLY A 142 -6.57 39.62 -1.18
N GLY A 143 -7.24 38.70 -0.48
CA GLY A 143 -8.58 38.90 0.08
C GLY A 143 -9.70 38.85 -0.95
N GLY A 144 -9.39 38.44 -2.18
CA GLY A 144 -10.38 38.17 -3.22
C GLY A 144 -11.07 36.82 -3.02
N GLU A 145 -12.16 36.62 -3.74
CA GLU A 145 -12.88 35.35 -3.79
C GLU A 145 -12.66 34.71 -5.15
N TRP A 146 -12.22 33.46 -5.16
CA TRP A 146 -12.03 32.71 -6.40
C TRP A 146 -13.33 32.02 -6.80
N ILE A 147 -13.89 32.42 -7.95
CA ILE A 147 -15.13 31.86 -8.47
C ILE A 147 -14.76 30.82 -9.52
N SER A 148 -14.96 29.54 -9.21
CA SER A 148 -14.64 28.43 -10.11
C SER A 148 -15.90 27.64 -10.50
N PRO A 149 -16.35 27.68 -11.77
CA PRO A 149 -17.45 26.84 -12.25
C PRO A 149 -17.01 25.39 -12.48
N PHE A 150 -15.70 25.12 -12.49
CA PHE A 150 -15.12 23.81 -12.71
C PHE A 150 -13.79 23.68 -11.97
N ASP A 151 -13.74 22.83 -10.94
CA ASP A 151 -12.54 22.56 -10.16
C ASP A 151 -12.13 21.08 -10.26
N PRO A 152 -11.15 20.74 -11.13
CA PRO A 152 -10.62 19.38 -11.23
C PRO A 152 -10.18 18.85 -9.87
N SER A 153 -10.71 17.70 -9.45
CA SER A 153 -10.37 17.16 -8.13
C SER A 153 -8.92 16.67 -8.05
N SER A 154 -8.03 17.53 -7.58
CA SER A 154 -6.64 17.21 -7.22
C SER A 154 -6.57 16.07 -6.20
N HIS A 155 -7.51 16.06 -5.25
CA HIS A 155 -7.70 15.03 -4.24
C HIS A 155 -7.88 13.63 -4.86
N TYR A 156 -8.73 13.49 -5.88
CA TYR A 156 -8.87 12.22 -6.60
C TYR A 156 -7.54 11.76 -7.19
N THR A 157 -6.88 12.65 -7.92
CA THR A 157 -5.63 12.33 -8.63
C THR A 157 -4.57 11.81 -7.66
N ILE A 158 -4.34 12.55 -6.57
CA ILE A 158 -3.28 12.23 -5.62
C ILE A 158 -3.61 11.01 -4.74
N LEU A 159 -4.86 10.88 -4.27
CA LEU A 159 -5.27 9.76 -3.42
C LEU A 159 -5.25 8.44 -4.19
N ILE A 160 -5.77 8.43 -5.42
CA ILE A 160 -5.78 7.22 -6.26
C ILE A 160 -4.35 6.81 -6.59
N SER A 161 -3.55 7.74 -7.15
CA SER A 161 -2.21 7.39 -7.63
C SER A 161 -1.31 6.91 -6.48
N SER A 162 -1.26 7.67 -5.38
CA SER A 162 -0.43 7.32 -4.22
C SER A 162 -0.86 6.00 -3.59
N SER A 163 -2.17 5.77 -3.46
CA SER A 163 -2.69 4.53 -2.89
C SER A 163 -2.36 3.30 -3.74
N LEU A 164 -2.50 3.40 -5.07
CA LEU A 164 -2.20 2.28 -5.97
C LEU A 164 -0.71 1.94 -5.96
N LEU A 165 0.16 2.95 -5.93
CA LEU A 165 1.61 2.73 -5.86
C LEU A 165 2.02 2.03 -4.54
N ILE A 166 1.44 2.43 -3.40
CA ILE A 166 1.70 1.73 -2.12
C ILE A 166 1.12 0.31 -2.14
N ARG A 167 -0.12 0.13 -2.61
CA ARG A 167 -0.76 -1.20 -2.71
C ARG A 167 0.04 -2.16 -3.56
N ARG A 168 0.68 -1.69 -4.65
CA ARG A 168 1.58 -2.50 -5.48
C ARG A 168 2.68 -3.18 -4.66
N LEU A 169 3.24 -2.49 -3.67
CA LEU A 169 4.30 -3.02 -2.81
C LEU A 169 3.77 -3.84 -1.63
N VAL A 170 2.60 -3.47 -1.09
CA VAL A 170 2.04 -4.10 0.12
C VAL A 170 1.25 -5.37 -0.19
N LEU A 171 0.49 -5.43 -1.29
CA LEU A 171 -0.38 -6.56 -1.62
C LEU A 171 0.37 -7.90 -1.72
N PRO A 172 1.56 -7.99 -2.34
CA PRO A 172 2.34 -9.22 -2.37
C PRO A 172 2.68 -9.80 -0.99
N LEU A 173 2.75 -8.96 0.04
CA LEU A 173 3.08 -9.38 1.41
C LEU A 173 1.88 -10.04 2.12
N PHE A 174 0.66 -9.84 1.61
CA PHE A 174 -0.56 -10.30 2.28
C PHE A 174 -0.76 -11.82 2.25
N PRO A 175 -0.60 -12.53 1.11
CA PRO A 175 -0.69 -13.99 1.09
C PRO A 175 0.32 -14.65 2.02
N GLU A 176 1.55 -14.13 2.10
CA GLU A 176 2.58 -14.67 2.99
C GLU A 176 2.19 -14.50 4.47
N LEU A 177 1.63 -13.35 4.84
CA LEU A 177 1.12 -13.12 6.19
C LEU A 177 -0.05 -14.05 6.53
N LEU A 178 -0.98 -14.26 5.59
CA LEU A 178 -2.10 -15.17 5.77
C LEU A 178 -1.64 -16.63 5.87
N LEU A 179 -0.70 -17.05 5.03
CA LEU A 179 -0.12 -18.40 5.07
C LEU A 179 0.66 -18.62 6.37
N ALA A 180 1.47 -17.65 6.79
CA ALA A 180 2.19 -17.70 8.06
C ALA A 180 1.26 -17.70 9.29
N ALA A 181 0.09 -17.04 9.20
CA ALA A 181 -0.94 -17.10 10.23
C ALA A 181 -1.63 -18.47 10.26
N LYS A 182 -1.99 -19.03 9.10
CA LYS A 182 -2.56 -20.38 8.97
C LYS A 182 -1.60 -21.44 9.52
N TYR A 183 -0.33 -21.39 9.14
CA TYR A 183 0.69 -22.33 9.61
C TYR A 183 0.91 -22.25 11.12
N ARG A 184 0.98 -21.04 11.70
CA ARG A 184 1.06 -20.88 13.16
C ARG A 184 -0.15 -21.45 13.90
N ASN A 185 -1.35 -21.20 13.38
CA ASN A 185 -2.56 -21.78 13.96
C ASN A 185 -2.55 -23.32 13.90
N GLN A 186 -2.03 -23.91 12.82
CA GLN A 186 -1.89 -25.36 12.71
C GLN A 186 -0.87 -25.92 13.71
N LYS A 187 0.32 -25.30 13.83
CA LYS A 187 1.34 -25.71 14.79
C LYS A 187 0.83 -25.67 16.24
N ASN A 188 0.11 -24.60 16.62
CA ASN A 188 -0.45 -24.47 17.96
C ASN A 188 -1.47 -25.57 18.26
N LYS A 189 -2.29 -25.98 17.27
CA LYS A 189 -3.21 -27.12 17.43
C LYS A 189 -2.47 -28.44 17.67
N THR A 190 -1.39 -28.70 16.93
CA THR A 190 -0.57 -29.90 17.12
C THR A 190 0.11 -29.92 18.49
N LEU A 191 0.62 -28.77 18.96
CA LEU A 191 1.21 -28.66 20.30
C LEU A 191 0.17 -28.87 21.40
N GLN A 192 -1.04 -28.34 21.23
CA GLN A 192 -2.13 -28.57 22.18
C GLN A 192 -2.54 -30.05 22.24
N GLN A 193 -2.57 -30.75 21.09
CA GLN A 193 -2.84 -32.19 21.04
C GLN A 193 -1.74 -33.02 21.74
N LEU A 194 -0.48 -32.63 21.59
CA LEU A 194 0.64 -33.28 22.26
C LEU A 194 0.58 -33.11 23.79
N GLY A 195 0.27 -31.90 24.28
CA GLY A 195 0.11 -31.66 25.72
C GLY A 195 -1.03 -32.47 26.35
N THR A 196 -2.16 -32.64 25.64
CA THR A 196 -3.27 -33.48 26.13
C THR A 196 -2.95 -34.97 26.18
N LEU A 197 -1.98 -35.44 25.37
CA LEU A 197 -1.52 -36.82 25.42
C LEU A 197 -0.60 -37.08 26.61
N GLU A 198 0.20 -36.09 27.02
CA GLU A 198 1.06 -36.19 28.21
C GLU A 198 0.25 -36.21 29.51
N GLU A 199 -0.80 -35.40 29.63
CA GLU A 199 -1.66 -35.40 30.83
C GLU A 199 -2.52 -36.67 30.98
N GLY A 200 -2.75 -37.41 29.88
CA GLY A 200 -3.46 -38.68 29.89
C GLY A 200 -2.61 -39.91 30.30
N PHE A 201 -1.28 -39.80 30.27
CA PHE A 201 -0.38 -40.84 30.75
C PHE A 201 -0.14 -40.68 32.26
N GLY A 202 -1.12 -41.13 33.03
CA GLY A 202 -0.99 -41.27 34.49
C GLY A 202 0.21 -42.15 34.87
N GLU A 203 0.85 -41.77 35.98
CA GLU A 203 2.12 -42.25 36.54
C GLU A 203 2.19 -43.77 36.81
N ASP A 204 1.07 -44.50 36.68
CA ASP A 204 0.95 -45.92 37.01
C ASP A 204 1.25 -46.88 35.85
N THR A 205 1.46 -46.40 34.62
CA THR A 205 1.80 -47.30 33.50
C THR A 205 3.26 -47.17 33.09
N ARG A 206 4.18 -47.66 33.96
CA ARG A 206 5.49 -48.17 33.50
C ARG A 206 5.26 -49.40 32.62
N VAL A 207 4.78 -49.20 31.41
CA VAL A 207 4.92 -50.22 30.37
C VAL A 207 6.41 -50.27 30.05
N SER A 208 7.05 -51.35 30.45
CA SER A 208 8.35 -51.77 29.97
C SER A 208 8.24 -51.98 28.46
N ILE A 209 8.34 -50.90 27.69
CA ILE A 209 8.49 -50.98 26.23
C ILE A 209 9.86 -51.61 26.02
N GLY A 210 9.83 -52.93 25.85
CA GLY A 210 10.98 -53.72 25.43
C GLY A 210 11.54 -53.06 24.17
N ALA A 211 12.76 -52.56 24.31
CA ALA A 211 13.50 -51.84 23.30
C ALA A 211 13.53 -52.64 22.00
N SER A 212 12.89 -52.09 20.97
CA SER A 212 13.21 -52.42 19.59
C SER A 212 14.55 -51.75 19.27
N ASN A 213 15.64 -52.47 19.53
CA ASN A 213 17.03 -52.02 19.37
C ASN A 213 17.42 -51.62 17.92
N ASN A 214 16.49 -51.63 16.96
CA ASN A 214 16.76 -51.32 15.56
C ASN A 214 16.41 -49.89 15.15
N LEU A 215 15.55 -49.17 15.88
CA LEU A 215 15.19 -47.78 15.54
C LEU A 215 16.18 -46.75 16.10
N ASP A 216 16.88 -47.09 17.18
CA ASP A 216 17.89 -46.21 17.78
C ASP A 216 19.19 -46.14 16.97
N SER A 217 19.49 -47.15 16.13
CA SER A 217 20.72 -47.14 15.32
C SER A 217 20.63 -46.23 14.09
N GLU A 218 19.43 -46.13 13.51
CA GLU A 218 19.19 -45.29 12.32
C GLU A 218 18.98 -43.81 12.72
N ALA A 219 18.35 -43.56 13.88
CA ALA A 219 18.25 -42.21 14.45
C ALA A 219 19.62 -41.66 14.88
N ARG A 220 20.50 -42.48 15.49
CA ARG A 220 21.85 -42.04 15.87
C ARG A 220 22.80 -41.80 14.70
N ALA A 221 22.66 -42.53 13.59
CA ALA A 221 23.45 -42.27 12.39
C ALA A 221 23.09 -40.92 11.75
N VAL A 222 21.81 -40.54 11.75
CA VAL A 222 21.35 -39.26 11.21
C VAL A 222 21.71 -38.08 12.13
N GLU A 223 21.73 -38.29 13.45
CA GLU A 223 22.08 -37.24 14.42
C GLU A 223 23.59 -36.98 14.47
N SER A 224 24.42 -38.02 14.31
CA SER A 224 25.89 -37.91 14.18
C SER A 224 26.31 -37.10 12.95
N ASP A 225 25.65 -37.26 11.81
CA ASP A 225 25.96 -36.51 10.59
C ASP A 225 25.48 -35.04 10.66
N LEU A 226 24.54 -34.72 11.56
CA LEU A 226 24.08 -33.35 11.79
C LEU A 226 24.94 -32.60 12.81
N GLU A 227 25.46 -33.24 13.84
CA GLU A 227 26.23 -32.55 14.89
C GLU A 227 27.63 -32.12 14.42
N ASP A 228 28.29 -32.91 13.57
CA ASP A 228 29.64 -32.59 13.07
C ASP A 228 29.69 -31.43 12.06
N ASN A 229 28.53 -31.00 11.53
CA ASN A 229 28.41 -29.80 10.70
C ASN A 229 27.86 -28.57 11.44
N VAL A 230 27.51 -28.69 12.73
CA VAL A 230 26.79 -27.67 13.51
C VAL A 230 27.60 -27.12 14.70
N THR A 231 28.86 -27.52 14.86
CA THR A 231 29.80 -26.84 15.79
C THR A 231 30.37 -25.52 15.23
N GLY A 232 30.03 -25.17 13.99
CA GLY A 232 30.19 -23.83 13.46
C GLY A 232 29.26 -22.86 14.21
N THR A 233 29.72 -22.33 15.35
CA THR A 233 29.07 -21.26 16.10
C THR A 233 28.48 -20.22 15.16
N VAL A 234 27.18 -20.33 14.89
CA VAL A 234 26.48 -19.38 14.03
C VAL A 234 26.61 -18.04 14.74
N PRO A 235 27.30 -17.05 14.17
CA PRO A 235 27.64 -15.84 14.88
C PRO A 235 26.35 -15.19 15.37
N SER A 236 26.28 -14.93 16.68
CA SER A 236 25.12 -14.37 17.39
C SER A 236 24.56 -13.10 16.72
N SER A 237 25.38 -12.41 15.92
CA SER A 237 24.98 -11.30 15.05
C SER A 237 23.91 -11.63 14.00
N ARG A 238 23.78 -12.89 13.55
CA ARG A 238 22.75 -13.29 12.56
C ARG A 238 21.38 -13.50 13.19
N ILE A 239 21.29 -13.97 14.44
CA ILE A 239 20.02 -14.27 15.09
C ILE A 239 19.32 -12.99 15.56
N PHE A 240 20.08 -12.02 16.06
CA PHE A 240 19.51 -10.73 16.53
C PHE A 240 18.85 -9.93 15.40
N ASN A 241 19.33 -10.10 14.16
CA ASN A 241 18.84 -9.34 13.00
C ASN A 241 17.46 -9.82 12.50
N SER A 242 17.08 -11.08 12.72
CA SER A 242 15.83 -11.64 12.20
C SER A 242 14.59 -11.17 12.98
N LYS A 243 14.68 -11.06 14.31
CA LYS A 243 13.56 -10.58 15.15
C LYS A 243 13.25 -9.11 14.87
N THR A 244 14.27 -8.26 14.84
CA THR A 244 14.11 -6.82 14.57
C THR A 244 13.56 -6.58 13.18
N LEU A 245 14.04 -7.33 12.17
CA LEU A 245 13.50 -7.27 10.83
C LEU A 245 12.00 -7.59 10.80
N ASN A 246 11.59 -8.70 11.44
CA ASN A 246 10.18 -9.09 11.49
C ASN A 246 9.27 -8.04 12.18
N VAL A 247 9.80 -7.31 13.17
CA VAL A 247 9.07 -6.22 13.83
C VAL A 247 8.92 -5.02 12.88
N TYR A 248 10.01 -4.60 12.22
CA TYR A 248 9.98 -3.52 11.23
C TYR A 248 8.97 -3.80 10.12
N GLN A 249 9.01 -4.99 9.51
CA GLN A 249 8.12 -5.36 8.41
C GLN A 249 6.65 -5.28 8.82
N LYS A 250 6.31 -5.75 10.03
CA LYS A 250 4.94 -5.66 10.57
C LYS A 250 4.51 -4.22 10.78
N ILE A 251 5.37 -3.38 11.37
CA ILE A 251 5.07 -1.97 11.61
C ILE A 251 4.80 -1.26 10.29
N VAL A 252 5.71 -1.37 9.32
CA VAL A 252 5.57 -0.72 8.01
C VAL A 252 4.30 -1.16 7.30
N THR A 253 4.03 -2.46 7.27
CA THR A 253 2.81 -3.00 6.64
C THR A 253 1.55 -2.48 7.34
N ASN A 254 1.49 -2.50 8.67
CA ASN A 254 0.33 -2.02 9.42
C ASN A 254 0.09 -0.52 9.24
N VAL A 255 1.14 0.29 9.30
CA VAL A 255 1.05 1.74 9.07
C VAL A 255 0.61 2.00 7.63
N SER A 256 1.12 1.24 6.66
CA SER A 256 0.70 1.37 5.25
C SER A 256 -0.79 1.06 5.09
N PHE A 257 -1.31 0.00 5.72
CA PHE A 257 -2.74 -0.30 5.71
C PHE A 257 -3.58 0.79 6.37
N LEU A 258 -3.12 1.36 7.49
CA LEU A 258 -3.80 2.47 8.14
C LEU A 258 -3.91 3.67 7.20
N PHE A 259 -2.82 4.10 6.57
CA PHE A 259 -2.85 5.23 5.64
C PHE A 259 -3.70 4.94 4.39
N LEU A 260 -3.61 3.73 3.83
CA LEU A 260 -4.47 3.32 2.71
C LEU A 260 -5.95 3.36 3.08
N LEU A 261 -6.31 3.02 4.33
CA LEU A 261 -7.68 3.11 4.82
C LEU A 261 -8.11 4.58 5.01
N LEU A 262 -7.26 5.42 5.61
CA LEU A 262 -7.54 6.85 5.78
C LEU A 262 -7.72 7.56 4.43
N TRP A 263 -6.85 7.28 3.46
CA TRP A 263 -6.94 7.80 2.11
C TRP A 263 -8.17 7.29 1.36
N LEU A 264 -8.57 6.03 1.58
CA LEU A 264 -9.80 5.48 1.02
C LEU A 264 -11.05 6.16 1.63
N ILE A 265 -11.08 6.35 2.94
CA ILE A 265 -12.17 7.07 3.63
C ILE A 265 -12.30 8.48 3.06
N LEU A 266 -11.17 9.18 2.91
CA LEU A 266 -11.19 10.52 2.34
C LEU A 266 -11.62 10.52 0.87
N PHE A 267 -11.15 9.57 0.06
CA PHE A 267 -11.61 9.40 -1.31
C PHE A 267 -13.13 9.19 -1.38
N CYS A 268 -13.69 8.36 -0.50
CA CYS A 268 -15.13 8.18 -0.38
C CYS A 268 -15.82 9.50 -0.02
N ILE A 269 -15.34 10.23 0.98
CA ILE A 269 -15.90 11.54 1.36
C ILE A 269 -15.90 12.51 0.17
N THR A 270 -14.77 12.64 -0.53
CA THR A 270 -14.67 13.47 -1.74
C THR A 270 -15.64 12.99 -2.82
N SER A 271 -15.81 11.67 -2.98
CA SER A 271 -16.71 11.09 -3.97
C SER A 271 -18.20 11.36 -3.71
N PHE A 272 -18.61 11.29 -2.44
CA PHE A 272 -20.01 11.46 -2.07
C PHE A 272 -20.41 12.92 -1.90
N PHE A 273 -19.54 13.79 -1.38
CA PHE A 273 -19.96 15.11 -0.88
C PHE A 273 -19.41 16.31 -1.67
N PHE A 274 -18.37 16.12 -2.48
CA PHE A 274 -17.66 17.23 -3.14
C PHE A 274 -17.60 17.01 -4.64
N HIS A 275 -17.35 18.08 -5.39
CA HIS A 275 -17.16 18.10 -6.85
C HIS A 275 -18.34 17.62 -7.71
N THR A 276 -18.39 18.13 -8.93
CA THR A 276 -19.30 17.68 -9.98
C THR A 276 -18.81 16.38 -10.62
N ILE A 277 -19.69 15.66 -11.34
CA ILE A 277 -19.33 14.41 -12.01
C ILE A 277 -18.16 14.60 -13.00
N PRO A 278 -18.13 15.63 -13.86
CA PRO A 278 -17.03 15.82 -14.80
C PRO A 278 -15.68 16.08 -14.12
N GLU A 279 -15.66 16.83 -13.02
CA GLU A 279 -14.45 17.08 -12.22
C GLU A 279 -13.87 15.78 -11.64
N LYS A 280 -14.76 14.91 -11.13
CA LYS A 280 -14.39 13.57 -10.61
C LYS A 280 -13.85 12.66 -11.71
N ILE A 281 -14.45 12.68 -12.90
CA ILE A 281 -13.97 11.89 -14.05
C ILE A 281 -12.54 12.29 -14.42
N LEU A 282 -12.26 13.59 -14.50
CA LEU A 282 -10.93 14.10 -14.81
C LEU A 282 -9.91 13.64 -13.75
N GLY A 283 -10.23 13.83 -12.47
CA GLY A 283 -9.37 13.38 -11.36
C GLY A 283 -9.15 11.87 -11.34
N LEU A 284 -10.19 11.07 -11.64
CA LEU A 284 -10.11 9.61 -11.73
C LEU A 284 -9.18 9.16 -12.85
N ILE A 285 -9.32 9.73 -14.06
CA ILE A 285 -8.46 9.42 -15.21
C ILE A 285 -7.01 9.78 -14.90
N CYS A 286 -6.76 11.00 -14.40
CA CYS A 286 -5.43 11.46 -14.05
C CYS A 286 -4.79 10.61 -12.94
N GLY A 287 -5.56 10.19 -11.93
CA GLY A 287 -5.08 9.36 -10.83
C GLY A 287 -4.77 7.91 -11.24
N LEU A 288 -5.47 7.37 -12.25
CA LEU A 288 -5.25 6.00 -12.74
C LEU A 288 -4.13 5.89 -13.79
N LEU A 289 -3.81 6.98 -14.49
CA LEU A 289 -2.93 6.94 -15.65
C LEU A 289 -1.55 6.32 -15.36
N VAL A 290 -0.80 6.88 -14.40
CA VAL A 290 0.56 6.41 -14.08
C VAL A 290 0.56 4.99 -13.49
N PRO A 291 -0.28 4.65 -12.49
CA PRO A 291 -0.36 3.30 -11.96
C PRO A 291 -0.66 2.24 -13.04
N VAL A 292 -1.59 2.54 -13.95
CA VAL A 292 -1.96 1.61 -15.04
C VAL A 292 -0.81 1.46 -16.02
N ILE A 293 -0.18 2.55 -16.48
CA ILE A 293 0.99 2.46 -17.37
C ILE A 293 2.12 1.66 -16.70
N ALA A 294 2.40 1.95 -15.42
CA ALA A 294 3.43 1.25 -14.65
C ALA A 294 3.11 -0.24 -14.43
N GLY A 295 1.82 -0.61 -14.35
CA GLY A 295 1.37 -2.01 -14.25
C GLY A 295 1.33 -2.74 -15.59
N LEU A 296 1.08 -2.04 -16.70
CA LEU A 296 1.10 -2.61 -18.05
C LEU A 296 2.50 -3.11 -18.45
N ASP A 297 3.55 -2.46 -17.97
CA ASP A 297 4.93 -2.94 -18.15
C ASP A 297 5.18 -4.28 -17.45
N ASP A 298 4.45 -4.59 -16.36
CA ASP A 298 4.51 -5.92 -15.74
C ASP A 298 3.78 -6.97 -16.59
N ILE A 299 2.71 -6.57 -17.29
CA ILE A 299 1.91 -7.47 -18.14
C ILE A 299 2.61 -7.77 -19.47
N LYS A 300 3.31 -6.80 -20.09
CA LYS A 300 4.02 -7.04 -21.36
C LYS A 300 5.18 -8.04 -21.24
N VAL A 301 5.80 -8.12 -20.06
CA VAL A 301 6.79 -9.17 -19.78
C VAL A 301 6.15 -10.57 -19.93
N ILE A 302 4.85 -10.71 -19.63
CA ILE A 302 4.13 -11.98 -19.75
C ILE A 302 3.96 -12.42 -21.20
N SER A 303 3.72 -11.51 -22.14
CA SER A 303 3.45 -11.90 -23.54
C SER A 303 4.69 -12.35 -24.33
N VAL A 304 5.88 -12.22 -23.73
CA VAL A 304 7.17 -12.54 -24.37
C VAL A 304 7.74 -13.88 -23.89
N PHE A 305 7.20 -14.46 -22.81
CA PHE A 305 7.63 -15.74 -22.22
C PHE A 305 6.52 -16.80 -22.28
#